data_AF-A0A954NWT3-F1
#
_entry.id   AF-A0A954NWT3-F1
#
_cell.length_a   1.000
_cell.length_b   1.000
_cell.length_c   1.000
_cell.angle_alpha   90.00
_cell.angle_beta   90.00
_cell.angle_gamma   90.00
#
_symmetry.space_group_name_H-M   'P 1'
#
loop_
_entity.id
_entity.type
_entity.pdbx_description
1 polymer ?
#
loop_
_entity_poly.entity_id
_entity_poly.type
_entity_poly.pdbx_seq_one_letter_code
_entity_poly.pdbx_strand_id
1 'polypeptide(L)' 'MPWKCATCGVEHDDLPTCFGCEAPWRELVAESEFESRVELTRDQCVVYSSVFFVRGHLEIPIVGHPET' A
#
# COMPACT_ATOMS: atom_id res chain seq x y z
N MET A 1 -1.13 -0.24 21.94
CA MET A 1 0.02 0.67 21.74
C MET A 1 -0.39 1.55 20.58
N PRO A 2 -0.51 2.87 20.75
CA PRO A 2 -1.06 3.72 19.71
C PRO A 2 -0.17 3.71 18.47
N TRP A 3 -0.76 3.69 17.29
CA TRP A 3 -0.06 3.71 16.00
C TRP A 3 -0.64 4.80 15.10
N LYS A 4 0.22 5.44 14.31
CA LYS A 4 -0.19 6.47 13.34
C LYS A 4 -0.42 5.84 11.98
N CYS A 5 -1.63 5.96 11.46
CA CYS A 5 -1.96 5.43 10.15
C CYS A 5 -1.32 6.28 9.04
N ALA A 6 -0.53 5.65 8.17
CA ALA A 6 0.08 6.33 7.02
C ALA A 6 -0.94 6.73 5.94
N THR A 7 -2.13 6.14 5.94
CA THR A 7 -3.19 6.42 4.96
C THR A 7 -4.09 7.58 5.38
N CYS A 8 -4.57 7.61 6.63
CA CYS A 8 -5.47 8.68 7.11
C CYS A 8 -4.80 9.72 8.01
N GLY A 9 -3.59 9.45 8.51
CA GLY A 9 -2.81 10.35 9.38
C GLY A 9 -3.25 10.37 10.85
N VAL A 10 -4.29 9.62 11.23
CA VAL A 10 -4.87 9.56 12.58
C VAL A 10 -4.08 8.59 13.47
N GLU A 11 -4.02 8.87 14.77
CA GLU A 11 -3.55 7.92 15.78
C GLU A 11 -4.68 6.99 16.22
N HIS A 12 -4.44 5.69 16.09
CA HIS A 12 -5.35 4.63 16.46
C HIS A 12 -4.80 3.87 17.66
N ASP A 13 -5.66 3.52 18.61
CA ASP A 13 -5.34 2.80 19.84
C ASP A 13 -5.62 1.28 19.76
N ASP A 14 -6.25 0.84 18.67
CA ASP A 14 -6.54 -0.55 18.34
C ASP A 14 -5.43 -1.22 17.51
N LEU A 15 -5.67 -2.46 17.09
CA LEU A 15 -4.77 -3.19 16.19
C LEU A 15 -4.96 -2.69 14.75
N PRO A 16 -3.88 -2.48 13.96
CA PRO A 16 -4.02 -2.20 12.54
C PRO A 16 -4.88 -3.27 11.85
N THR A 17 -5.91 -2.83 11.12
CA THR A 17 -6.77 -3.70 10.29
C THR A 17 -6.45 -3.59 8.81
N CYS A 18 -5.62 -2.61 8.42
CA CYS A 18 -5.16 -2.40 7.05
C CYS A 18 -3.71 -2.87 6.91
N PHE A 19 -3.51 -3.92 6.12
CA PHE A 19 -2.20 -4.48 5.82
C PHE A 19 -1.96 -4.39 4.32
N GLY A 20 -1.03 -3.53 3.92
CA GLY A 20 -0.66 -3.38 2.53
C GLY A 20 0.66 -2.64 2.40
N CYS A 21 1.45 -3.03 1.39
CA CYS A 21 2.53 -2.16 0.93
C CYS A 21 1.94 -1.04 0.07
N GLU A 22 2.63 0.09 -0.02
CA GLU A 22 2.24 1.21 -0.87
C GLU A 22 2.18 0.78 -2.35
N ALA A 23 3.27 0.16 -2.83
CA ALA A 23 3.41 -0.35 -4.19
C ALA A 23 4.65 -1.29 -4.29
N PRO A 24 4.69 -2.21 -5.26
CA PRO A 24 5.75 -3.21 -5.39
C PRO A 24 7.07 -2.69 -6.00
N TRP A 25 7.15 -1.43 -6.46
CA TRP A 25 8.35 -0.90 -7.13
C TRP A 25 9.61 -0.92 -6.26
N ARG A 26 9.48 -0.84 -4.93
CA ARG A 26 10.61 -0.78 -3.98
C ARG A 26 11.51 -2.01 -4.01
N GLU A 27 10.97 -3.15 -4.45
CA GLU A 27 11.73 -4.41 -4.61
C GLU A 27 12.42 -4.52 -5.98
N LEU A 28 12.08 -3.63 -6.92
CA LEU A 28 12.52 -3.70 -8.31
C LEU A 28 13.47 -2.57 -8.70
N VAL A 29 13.38 -1.43 -8.02
CA VAL A 29 14.07 -0.19 -8.41
C VAL A 29 14.66 0.49 -7.19
N ALA A 30 15.89 1.00 -7.31
CA ALA A 30 16.50 1.86 -6.31
C ALA A 30 15.71 3.18 -6.18
N GLU A 31 15.59 3.73 -4.97
CA GLU A 31 14.81 4.96 -4.76
C GLU A 31 15.27 6.13 -5.64
N SER A 32 16.58 6.24 -5.90
CA SER A 32 17.15 7.27 -6.78
C SER A 32 16.67 7.21 -8.24
N GLU A 33 16.15 6.07 -8.68
CA GLU A 33 15.69 5.85 -10.05
C GLU A 33 14.16 5.93 -10.19
N PHE A 34 13.41 6.12 -9.09
CA PHE A 34 11.95 6.09 -9.05
C PHE A 34 11.31 6.92 -10.17
N GLU A 35 11.63 8.22 -10.24
CA GLU A 35 11.02 9.16 -11.19
C GLU A 35 11.26 8.77 -12.66
N SER A 36 12.33 8.03 -12.94
CA SER A 36 12.73 7.66 -14.30
C SER A 36 12.25 6.27 -14.73
N ARG A 37 11.86 5.41 -13.78
CA ARG A 37 11.58 3.98 -14.03
C ARG A 37 10.18 3.56 -13.62
N VAL A 38 9.50 4.34 -12.78
CA VAL A 38 8.24 3.96 -12.15
C VAL A 38 7.15 4.96 -12.52
N GLU A 39 6.08 4.46 -13.12
CA GLU A 39 4.81 5.18 -13.26
C GLU A 39 3.86 4.66 -12.19
N LEU A 40 3.65 5.46 -11.14
CA LEU A 40 2.78 5.11 -10.01
C LEU A 40 1.51 5.95 -10.04
N THR A 41 0.37 5.28 -10.07
CA THR A 41 -0.97 5.88 -9.92
C THR A 41 -1.67 5.28 -8.71
N ARG A 42 -2.91 5.70 -8.42
CA ARG A 42 -3.70 5.12 -7.34
C ARG A 42 -3.96 3.62 -7.52
N ASP A 43 -4.09 3.20 -8.78
CA ASP A 43 -4.58 1.87 -9.14
C ASP A 43 -3.50 0.99 -9.79
N GLN A 44 -2.39 1.56 -10.22
CA GLN A 44 -1.37 0.86 -11.01
C GLN A 44 0.05 1.28 -10.63
N CYS A 45 0.96 0.32 -10.71
CA CYS A 45 2.39 0.54 -10.62
C CYS A 45 3.05 -0.12 -11.84
N VAL A 46 3.60 0.70 -12.74
CA VAL A 46 4.30 0.22 -13.94
C VAL A 46 5.79 0.49 -13.77
N VAL A 47 6.61 -0.54 -13.96
CA VAL A 47 8.06 -0.47 -13.78
C VAL A 47 8.76 -0.81 -15.10
N TYR A 48 9.77 -0.04 -15.48
CA TYR A 48 10.53 -0.17 -16.73
C TYR A 48 9.64 -0.23 -17.99
N SER A 49 8.44 0.38 -17.94
CA SER A 49 7.42 0.33 -19.00
C SER A 49 7.09 -1.08 -19.52
N SER A 50 7.34 -2.12 -18.71
CA SER A 50 7.22 -3.53 -19.13
C SER A 50 6.72 -4.47 -18.03
N VAL A 51 6.81 -4.07 -16.77
CA VAL A 51 6.26 -4.82 -15.63
C VAL A 51 5.05 -4.06 -15.10
N PHE A 52 3.89 -4.71 -15.10
CA PHE A 52 2.61 -4.07 -14.80
C PHE A 52 1.98 -4.70 -13.54
N PHE A 53 1.66 -3.85 -12.56
CA PHE A 53 0.92 -4.23 -11.36
C PHE A 53 -0.36 -3.42 -11.24
N VAL A 54 -1.43 -4.05 -10.78
CA VAL A 54 -2.70 -3.41 -10.45
C VAL A 54 -2.93 -3.54 -8.95
N ARG A 55 -3.46 -2.48 -8.33
CA ARG A 55 -3.82 -2.47 -6.92
C ARG A 55 -5.04 -3.36 -6.69
N GLY A 56 -4.84 -4.45 -5.96
CA GLY A 56 -5.93 -5.26 -5.41
C GLY A 56 -6.33 -4.73 -4.03
N HIS A 57 -7.62 -4.49 -3.82
CA HIS A 57 -8.18 -4.28 -2.49
C HIS A 57 -8.90 -5.56 -2.06
N LEU A 58 -8.43 -6.17 -0.98
CA LEU A 58 -9.04 -7.34 -0.38
C LEU A 58 -9.52 -6.98 1.01
N GLU A 59 -10.82 -7.12 1.22
CA GLU A 59 -11.43 -6.99 2.54
C GLU A 59 -11.54 -8.38 3.14
N ILE A 60 -10.89 -8.58 4.28
CA ILE A 60 -10.90 -9.84 5.01
C ILE A 60 -11.66 -9.61 6.32
N PRO A 61 -12.80 -10.28 6.54
CA PRO A 61 -13.57 -10.08 7.76
C PRO A 61 -12.83 -10.66 8.97
N ILE A 62 -12.86 -9.93 10.08
CA ILE A 62 -12.32 -10.39 11.37
C ILE A 62 -13.49 -10.91 12.21
N VAL A 63 -13.49 -12.22 12.48
CA VAL A 63 -14.54 -12.85 13.29
C VAL A 63 -14.60 -12.22 14.68
N GLY A 64 -15.76 -11.67 15.03
CA GLY A 64 -15.97 -11.01 16.33
C GLY A 64 -15.53 -9.54 16.39
N HIS A 65 -15.16 -8.94 15.26
CA HIS A 65 -14.89 -7.49 15.14
C HIS A 65 -16.04 -6.81 14.40
N PRO A 66 -16.46 -5.58 14.78
CA PRO A 66 -17.41 -4.81 13.99
C PRO A 66 -16.85 -4.49 12.60
N GLU A 67 -17.71 -4.48 11.58
CA GLU A 67 -17.32 -4.01 10.24
C GLU A 67 -17.09 -2.50 10.28
N THR A 68 -16.03 -2.06 9.59
CA THR A 68 -15.63 -0.66 9.42
C THR A 68 -16.08 -0.11 8.09
#